data_AF-A0A1Y1Q202-F1
#
_entry.id   AF-A0A1Y1Q202-F1
#
_cell.length_a   1.000
_cell.length_b   1.000
_cell.length_c   1.000
_cell.angle_alpha   90.00
_cell.angle_beta   90.00
_cell.angle_gamma   90.00
#
_symmetry.space_group_name_H-M   'P 1'
#
loop_
_entity.id
_entity.type
_entity.pdbx_description
1 polymer ?
#
loop_
_entity_poly.entity_id
_entity_poly.type
_entity_poly.pdbx_seq_one_letter_code
_entity_poly.pdbx_strand_id
1 'polypeptide(L)'
;MNKVQQVNELHSKAMEMANLAFIARVQGEPDKVRQFSKTAFDYERQAALLLLTDYEIEPTRSVLFRSAATLALNGENYREAERMIAFGLSGQPPVAILEELRELLYQLPLPPRSQSFKLSPVSYEPMATVG
;
A
#
# COMPACT_ATOMS: atom_id res chain seq x y z
N MET A 1 13.06 6.69 22.79
CA MET A 1 12.38 7.45 21.73
C MET A 1 10.89 7.18 21.84
N ASN A 2 10.04 8.19 21.80
CA ASN A 2 8.59 7.95 21.82
C ASN A 2 8.08 7.55 20.42
N LYS A 3 6.89 6.93 20.35
CA LYS A 3 6.33 6.40 19.11
C LYS A 3 6.21 7.46 18.00
N VAL A 4 5.78 8.67 18.37
CA VAL A 4 5.61 9.80 17.44
C VAL A 4 6.94 10.24 16.84
N GLN A 5 8.00 10.35 17.65
CA GLN A 5 9.35 10.66 17.18
C GLN A 5 9.84 9.61 16.19
N GLN A 6 9.60 8.33 16.46
CA GLN A 6 10.01 7.26 15.57
C GLN A 6 9.26 7.28 14.23
N VAL A 7 7.95 7.54 14.24
CA VAL A 7 7.17 7.73 13.01
C VAL A 7 7.73 8.90 12.19
N ASN A 8 7.97 10.05 12.83
CA ASN A 8 8.46 11.24 12.15
C ASN A 8 9.87 11.04 11.57
N GLU A 9 10.75 10.33 12.27
CA GLU A 9 12.09 10.02 11.78
C GLU A 9 12.04 9.10 10.55
N LEU A 10 11.24 8.04 10.61
CA LEU A 10 11.05 7.12 9.48
C LEU A 10 10.43 7.83 8.28
N HIS A 11 9.38 8.63 8.49
CA HIS A 11 8.77 9.43 7.44
C HIS A 11 9.77 10.41 6.81
N SER A 12 10.58 11.10 7.62
CA SER A 12 11.59 12.04 7.12
C SER A 12 12.64 11.34 6.25
N LYS A 13 13.12 10.16 6.69
CA LYS A 13 14.03 9.31 5.90
C LYS A 13 13.39 8.83 4.61
N ALA A 14 12.11 8.48 4.63
CA ALA A 14 11.39 8.09 3.42
C ALA A 14 11.35 9.23 2.39
N MET A 15 11.04 10.45 2.84
CA MET A 15 10.98 11.63 1.97
C MET A 15 12.35 12.00 1.40
N GLU A 16 13.42 11.86 2.18
CA GLU A 16 14.80 12.04 1.68
C GLU A 16 15.12 11.06 0.55
N MET A 17 14.84 9.77 0.74
CA MET A 17 15.06 8.76 -0.29
C MET A 17 14.15 8.96 -1.51
N ALA A 18 12.91 9.42 -1.32
CA ALA A 18 12.00 9.73 -2.42
C ALA A 18 12.53 10.90 -3.28
N ASN A 19 13.08 11.94 -2.64
CA ASN A 19 13.72 13.05 -3.32
C ASN A 19 14.95 12.59 -4.11
N LEU A 20 15.78 11.72 -3.54
CA LEU A 20 16.92 11.13 -4.24
C LEU A 20 16.47 10.28 -5.44
N ALA A 21 15.40 9.50 -5.30
CA ALA A 21 14.81 8.73 -6.41
C ALA A 21 14.33 9.64 -7.54
N PHE A 22 13.71 10.78 -7.21
CA PHE A 22 13.29 11.77 -8.20
C PHE A 22 14.48 12.38 -8.94
N ILE A 23 15.53 12.78 -8.22
CA ILE A 23 16.76 13.33 -8.83
C ILE A 23 17.40 12.29 -9.78
N ALA A 24 17.54 11.04 -9.33
CA ALA A 24 18.07 9.96 -10.16
C ALA A 24 17.24 9.71 -11.42
N ARG A 25 15.90 9.86 -11.34
CA ARG A 25 15.01 9.73 -12.50
C ARG A 25 15.26 10.84 -13.52
N VAL A 26 15.39 12.09 -13.05
CA VAL A 26 15.73 13.24 -13.90
C VAL A 26 17.10 13.07 -14.55
N GLN A 27 18.05 12.45 -13.85
CA GLN A 27 19.41 12.18 -14.34
C GLN A 27 19.52 10.93 -15.24
N GLY A 28 18.44 10.15 -15.41
CA GLY A 28 18.45 8.94 -16.23
C GLY A 28 19.24 7.78 -15.60
N GLU A 29 19.23 7.66 -14.26
CA GLU A 29 19.95 6.64 -13.49
C GLU A 29 19.00 5.56 -12.94
N PRO A 30 18.52 4.60 -13.76
CA PRO A 30 17.41 3.70 -13.39
C PRO A 30 17.72 2.78 -12.19
N ASP A 31 18.98 2.37 -12.02
CA ASP A 31 19.38 1.54 -10.89
C ASP A 31 19.24 2.29 -9.55
N LYS A 32 19.64 3.57 -9.54
CA LYS A 32 19.48 4.44 -8.37
C LYS A 32 18.01 4.76 -8.11
N VAL A 33 17.21 4.99 -9.15
CA VAL A 33 15.75 5.12 -9.01
C VAL A 33 15.17 3.91 -8.30
N ARG A 34 15.51 2.70 -8.76
CA ARG A 34 15.01 1.45 -8.15
C ARG A 34 15.44 1.34 -6.68
N GLN A 35 16.72 1.59 -6.39
CA GLN A 35 17.26 1.49 -5.04
C GLN A 35 16.61 2.50 -4.09
N PHE A 36 16.55 3.77 -4.50
CA PHE A 36 16.04 4.85 -3.67
C PHE A 36 14.52 4.75 -3.48
N SER A 37 13.76 4.42 -4.52
CA SER A 37 12.30 4.18 -4.40
C SER A 37 11.99 3.03 -3.45
N LYS A 38 12.73 1.92 -3.54
CA LYS A 38 12.55 0.79 -2.61
C LYS A 38 12.81 1.23 -1.16
N THR A 39 13.89 1.94 -0.92
CA THR A 39 14.28 2.38 0.42
C THR A 39 13.29 3.40 0.98
N ALA A 40 12.80 4.32 0.15
CA ALA A 40 11.77 5.29 0.51
C ALA A 40 10.50 4.58 0.98
N PHE A 41 10.02 3.63 0.17
CA PHE A 41 8.87 2.81 0.51
C PHE A 41 9.08 2.03 1.83
N ASP A 42 10.24 1.40 2.01
CA ASP A 42 10.51 0.60 3.21
C ASP A 42 10.45 1.43 4.49
N TYR A 43 10.96 2.67 4.47
CA TYR A 43 10.85 3.58 5.62
C TYR A 43 9.41 4.04 5.86
N GLU A 44 8.69 4.44 4.82
CA GLU A 44 7.32 4.93 4.95
C GLU A 44 6.36 3.83 5.41
N ARG A 45 6.53 2.61 4.88
CA ARG A 45 5.79 1.43 5.31
C ARG A 45 6.02 1.16 6.79
N GLN A 46 7.26 1.26 7.27
CA GLN A 46 7.56 1.11 8.69
C GLN A 46 6.88 2.19 9.53
N ALA A 47 6.92 3.45 9.10
CA ALA A 47 6.23 4.55 9.77
C ALA A 47 4.71 4.30 9.86
N ALA A 48 4.08 3.93 8.74
CA ALA A 48 2.65 3.64 8.67
C ALA A 48 2.24 2.44 9.53
N LEU A 49 3.02 1.34 9.49
CA LEU A 49 2.73 0.13 10.25
C LEU A 49 2.88 0.30 11.76
N LEU A 50 3.70 1.23 12.25
CA LEU A 50 3.70 1.60 13.67
C LEU A 50 2.31 2.09 14.12
N LEU A 51 1.54 2.70 13.22
CA LEU A 51 0.21 3.26 13.47
C LEU A 51 -0.93 2.35 12.99
N LEU A 52 -0.64 1.10 12.60
CA LEU A 52 -1.61 0.21 11.95
C LEU A 52 -2.94 0.10 12.71
N THR A 53 -2.86 -0.09 14.03
CA THR A 53 -4.00 -0.30 14.94
C THR A 53 -4.46 0.98 15.64
N ASP A 54 -3.82 2.12 15.39
CA ASP A 54 -4.12 3.37 16.09
C ASP A 54 -5.17 4.16 15.30
N TYR A 55 -6.42 3.68 15.28
CA TYR A 55 -7.49 4.30 14.50
C TYR A 55 -7.89 5.70 14.97
N GLU A 56 -7.60 6.04 16.23
CA GLU A 56 -7.97 7.33 16.84
C GLU A 56 -7.08 8.50 16.40
N ILE A 57 -5.98 8.25 15.68
CA ILE A 57 -5.00 9.28 15.27
C ILE A 57 -5.11 9.66 13.80
N GLU A 58 -6.31 9.52 13.22
CA GLU A 58 -6.59 10.09 11.91
C GLU A 58 -6.52 11.64 11.98
N PRO A 59 -5.97 12.32 10.96
CA PRO A 59 -5.62 11.82 9.63
C PRO A 59 -4.22 11.22 9.52
N THR A 60 -3.38 11.33 10.55
CA THR A 60 -1.95 10.98 10.46
C THR A 60 -1.74 9.54 9.99
N ARG A 61 -2.53 8.60 10.51
CA ARG A 61 -2.49 7.19 10.10
C ARG A 61 -2.79 7.01 8.61
N SER A 62 -3.92 7.52 8.12
CA SER A 62 -4.29 7.39 6.71
C SER A 62 -3.37 8.14 5.76
N VAL A 63 -2.82 9.30 6.17
CA VAL A 63 -1.82 10.05 5.40
C VAL A 63 -0.55 9.22 5.19
N LEU A 64 -0.06 8.54 6.23
CA LEU A 64 1.13 7.68 6.10
C LEU A 64 0.88 6.47 5.20
N PHE A 65 -0.28 5.82 5.32
CA PHE A 65 -0.64 4.71 4.43
C PHE A 65 -0.78 5.15 2.96
N ARG A 66 -1.41 6.31 2.73
CA ARG A 66 -1.50 6.90 1.39
C ARG A 66 -0.12 7.23 0.83
N SER A 67 0.74 7.86 1.62
CA SER A 67 2.14 8.15 1.26
C SER A 67 2.91 6.88 0.92
N ALA A 68 2.83 5.83 1.75
CA ALA A 68 3.47 4.54 1.49
C ALA A 68 2.96 3.90 0.19
N ALA A 69 1.66 3.98 -0.09
CA ALA A 69 1.08 3.49 -1.33
C ALA A 69 1.62 4.25 -2.56
N THR A 70 1.69 5.57 -2.50
CA THR A 70 2.26 6.39 -3.58
C THR A 70 3.73 6.05 -3.84
N LEU A 71 4.54 5.87 -2.79
CA LEU A 71 5.94 5.48 -2.93
C LEU A 71 6.09 4.08 -3.53
N ALA A 72 5.24 3.13 -3.14
CA ALA A 72 5.20 1.80 -3.73
C ALA A 72 4.86 1.85 -5.23
N LEU A 73 3.86 2.63 -5.64
CA LEU A 73 3.51 2.83 -7.06
C LEU A 73 4.66 3.44 -7.85
N ASN A 74 5.31 4.47 -7.31
CA ASN A 74 6.47 5.11 -7.95
C ASN A 74 7.65 4.16 -8.16
N GLY A 75 7.78 3.14 -7.32
CA GLY A 75 8.74 2.05 -7.43
C GLY A 75 8.22 0.80 -8.14
N GLU A 76 7.03 0.86 -8.77
CA GLU A 76 6.37 -0.25 -9.47
C GLU A 76 6.09 -1.48 -8.59
N ASN A 77 6.03 -1.31 -7.27
CA ASN A 77 5.71 -2.36 -6.32
C ASN A 77 4.19 -2.41 -6.07
N TYR A 78 3.44 -2.76 -7.11
CA TYR A 78 1.97 -2.70 -7.12
C TYR A 78 1.30 -3.53 -6.01
N ARG A 79 1.88 -4.69 -5.67
CA ARG A 79 1.34 -5.55 -4.61
C ARG A 79 1.44 -4.90 -3.23
N GLU A 80 2.55 -4.21 -2.96
CA GLU A 80 2.68 -3.48 -1.71
C GLU A 80 1.83 -2.22 -1.71
N ALA A 81 1.70 -1.53 -2.84
CA ALA A 81 0.79 -0.38 -2.97
C ALA A 81 -0.65 -0.77 -2.61
N GLU A 82 -1.17 -1.86 -3.17
CA GLU A 82 -2.49 -2.40 -2.85
C GLU A 82 -2.67 -2.66 -1.35
N ARG A 83 -1.68 -3.28 -0.70
CA ARG A 83 -1.73 -3.52 0.75
C ARG A 83 -1.78 -2.23 1.56
N MET A 84 -0.95 -1.25 1.20
CA MET A 84 -0.93 0.03 1.92
C MET A 84 -2.25 0.76 1.76
N ILE A 85 -2.84 0.72 0.55
CA ILE A 85 -4.17 1.29 0.31
C ILE A 85 -5.21 0.59 1.17
N ALA A 86 -5.23 -0.75 1.19
CA ALA A 86 -6.16 -1.52 2.02
C ALA A 86 -6.04 -1.18 3.51
N PHE A 87 -4.83 -1.04 4.04
CA PHE A 87 -4.63 -0.62 5.43
C PHE A 87 -5.14 0.79 5.69
N GLY A 88 -4.86 1.76 4.79
CA GLY A 88 -5.41 3.11 4.89
C GLY A 88 -6.93 3.12 4.93
N LEU A 89 -7.57 2.40 4.00
CA LEU A 89 -9.02 2.28 3.87
C LEU A 89 -9.69 1.52 5.03
N SER A 90 -8.97 0.65 5.73
CA SER A 90 -9.52 -0.11 6.87
C SER A 90 -9.79 0.73 8.12
N GLY A 91 -9.38 2.00 8.15
CA GLY A 91 -9.68 2.92 9.25
C GLY A 91 -10.83 3.86 8.95
N GLN A 92 -10.75 5.08 9.51
CA GLN A 92 -11.72 6.14 9.30
C GLN A 92 -11.07 7.37 8.63
N PRO A 93 -10.42 7.20 7.45
CA PRO A 93 -9.74 8.32 6.78
C PRO A 93 -10.72 9.46 6.51
N PRO A 94 -10.31 10.73 6.66
CA PRO A 94 -11.14 11.85 6.21
C PRO A 94 -11.41 11.75 4.70
N VAL A 95 -12.53 12.31 4.26
CA VAL A 95 -13.03 12.19 2.88
C VAL A 95 -11.95 12.49 1.82
N ALA A 96 -11.14 13.54 2.02
CA ALA A 96 -10.06 13.86 1.08
C ALA A 96 -9.04 12.72 0.93
N ILE A 97 -8.57 12.14 2.04
CA ILE A 97 -7.60 11.03 2.01
C ILE A 97 -8.25 9.74 1.51
N LEU A 98 -9.53 9.52 1.83
CA LEU A 98 -10.31 8.39 1.31
C LEU A 98 -10.35 8.41 -0.22
N GLU A 99 -10.64 9.58 -0.82
CA GLU A 99 -10.67 9.71 -2.28
C GLU A 99 -9.27 9.57 -2.88
N GLU A 100 -8.24 10.17 -2.28
CA GLU A 100 -6.85 9.95 -2.73
C GLU A 100 -6.48 8.45 -2.71
N LEU A 101 -6.84 7.71 -1.65
CA LEU A 101 -6.60 6.25 -1.57
C LEU A 101 -7.35 5.47 -2.65
N ARG A 102 -8.59 5.87 -2.98
CA ARG A 102 -9.38 5.25 -4.07
C ARG A 102 -8.78 5.57 -5.44
N GLU A 103 -8.30 6.80 -5.63
CA GLU A 103 -7.60 7.19 -6.85
C GLU A 103 -6.35 6.34 -7.09
N LEU A 104 -5.60 6.01 -6.03
CA LEU A 104 -4.44 5.13 -6.14
C LEU A 104 -4.82 3.69 -6.54
N LEU A 105 -6.01 3.19 -6.20
CA LEU A 105 -6.47 1.87 -6.69
C LEU A 105 -6.61 1.84 -8.21
N TYR A 106 -7.06 2.93 -8.84
CA TYR A 106 -7.19 3.01 -10.30
C TYR A 106 -5.83 3.04 -11.02
N GLN A 107 -4.75 3.35 -10.30
CA GLN A 107 -3.39 3.31 -10.85
C GLN A 107 -2.77 1.91 -10.81
N LEU A 108 -3.36 0.97 -10.06
CA LEU A 108 -2.88 -0.40 -10.02
C LEU A 108 -3.16 -1.12 -11.36
N PRO A 109 -2.23 -1.95 -11.85
CA PRO A 109 -2.50 -2.78 -13.01
C PRO A 109 -3.62 -3.77 -12.67
N LEU A 110 -4.55 -3.95 -13.61
CA LEU A 110 -5.57 -4.98 -13.47
C LEU A 110 -4.89 -6.35 -13.32
N PRO A 111 -5.38 -7.22 -12.41
CA PRO A 111 -4.89 -8.59 -12.37
C PRO A 111 -5.11 -9.22 -13.75
N PRO A 112 -4.20 -10.08 -14.22
CA PRO A 112 -4.45 -10.82 -15.45
C PRO A 112 -5.79 -11.53 -15.29
N ARG A 113 -6.71 -11.36 -16.25
CA ARG A 113 -8.01 -12.06 -16.25
C ARG A 113 -7.69 -13.54 -16.05
N SER A 114 -7.98 -14.06 -14.86
CA SER A 114 -7.89 -15.49 -14.61
C SER A 114 -8.78 -16.15 -15.65
N GLN A 115 -8.21 -17.10 -16.41
CA GLN A 115 -8.97 -17.94 -17.33
C GLN A 115 -10.28 -18.36 -16.64
N SER A 116 -11.38 -18.29 -17.39
CA SER A 116 -12.70 -18.71 -16.94
C SER A 116 -12.59 -20.03 -16.19
N PHE A 117 -12.69 -19.98 -14.86
CA PHE A 117 -12.88 -21.17 -14.05
C PHE A 117 -14.21 -21.77 -14.51
N LYS A 118 -14.15 -22.82 -15.33
CA LYS A 118 -15.32 -23.64 -15.59
C LYS A 118 -15.67 -24.27 -14.25
N LEU A 119 -16.67 -23.71 -13.57
CA LEU A 119 -17.30 -24.38 -12.43
C LEU A 119 -17.81 -25.72 -12.96
N SER A 120 -17.16 -26.81 -12.57
CA SER A 120 -17.71 -28.14 -12.78
C SER A 120 -19.01 -28.25 -11.97
N PRO A 121 -20.09 -28.81 -12.53
CA PRO A 121 -21.36 -28.93 -11.82
C PRO A 121 -21.14 -29.75 -10.55
N VAL A 122 -21.52 -29.17 -9.40
CA VAL A 122 -21.52 -29.88 -8.11
C VAL A 122 -22.65 -30.91 -8.17
N SER A 123 -22.31 -32.19 -8.22
CA SER A 123 -23.27 -33.28 -8.04
C SER A 123 -23.58 -33.40 -6.54
N TYR A 124 -24.80 -33.03 -6.15
CA TYR A 124 -25.34 -33.33 -4.82
C TYR A 124 -25.76 -34.80 -4.78
N GLU A 125 -25.08 -35.63 -3.99
CA GLU A 125 -25.62 -36.93 -3.59
C GLU A 125 -26.58 -36.73 -2.40
N PRO A 126 -27.83 -37.20 -2.47
CA PRO A 126 -28.77 -37.08 -1.35
C PRO A 126 -28.32 -37.98 -0.20
N MET A 127 -28.24 -37.42 1.00
CA MET A 127 -27.95 -38.18 2.22
C MET A 127 -29.03 -39.23 2.45
N ALA A 128 -28.60 -40.50 2.52
CA ALA A 128 -29.47 -41.64 2.81
C ALA A 128 -30.21 -41.41 4.14
N THR A 129 -31.53 -41.44 4.07
CA THR A 129 -32.40 -41.39 5.24
C THR A 129 -32.24 -42.70 6.00
N VAL A 130 -31.71 -42.63 7.22
CA VAL A 130 -31.61 -43.80 8.11
C VAL A 130 -33.00 -44.05 8.68
N GLY A 131 -33.56 -45.22 8.38
CA GLY A 131 -34.85 -45.70 8.89
C GLY A 131 -34.77 -46.32 10.28
#